data_AF-A0A0F3IJK5-F1
#
_entry.id   AF-A0A0F3IJK5-F1
#
_cell.length_a   1.000
_cell.length_b   1.000
_cell.length_c   1.000
_cell.angle_alpha   90.00
_cell.angle_beta   90.00
_cell.angle_gamma   90.00
#
_symmetry.space_group_name_H-M   'P 1'
#
loop_
_entity.id
_entity.type
_entity.pdbx_description
1 polymer ?
#
loop_
_entity_poly.entity_id
_entity_poly.type
_entity_poly.pdbx_seq_one_letter_code
_entity_poly.pdbx_strand_id
1 'polypeptide(L)'
;METTDKLHTAQFLQHQLQEVLTLLAKQSLEKSLVDRGPATKHELIEAVLHKQHQTRLQEKFSVLHPADIAFILESLPLAERKTVWDAIKSDLDGQVLLEVSDAVRQTLISDMAEEELASVASNLDADELADLAADLPKRAMLKILRSLNSTERTHLTAILSYQDDQVGAFMDFGMITIRDDMSLAAISAYIRKMGKLPSHTDKLFVVNQDNEVKGILPLQRLL
;
A
#
# COMPACT_ATOMS: atom_id res chain seq x y z
N MET A 1 -2.30 -29.47 8.10
CA MET A 1 -1.95 -28.19 8.73
C MET A 1 -2.37 -27.01 7.87
N GLU A 2 -2.23 -27.05 6.52
CA GLU A 2 -2.69 -25.95 5.64
C GLU A 2 -4.20 -25.67 5.64
N THR A 3 -5.05 -26.68 5.83
CA THR A 3 -6.51 -26.51 5.76
C THR A 3 -7.10 -25.78 6.96
N THR A 4 -6.50 -25.96 8.15
CA THR A 4 -6.95 -25.28 9.38
C THR A 4 -6.56 -23.81 9.37
N ASP A 5 -5.37 -23.48 8.87
CA ASP A 5 -4.84 -22.12 8.78
C ASP A 5 -5.67 -21.27 7.79
N LYS A 6 -5.95 -21.82 6.60
CA LYS A 6 -6.84 -21.18 5.60
C LYS A 6 -8.25 -20.95 6.12
N LEU A 7 -8.78 -21.85 6.94
CA LEU A 7 -10.10 -21.69 7.55
C LEU A 7 -10.12 -20.52 8.54
N HIS A 8 -9.07 -20.37 9.33
CA HIS A 8 -8.92 -19.25 10.27
C HIS A 8 -8.75 -17.91 9.55
N THR A 9 -7.95 -17.85 8.49
CA THR A 9 -7.79 -16.63 7.68
C THR A 9 -9.10 -16.23 7.02
N ALA A 10 -9.83 -17.19 6.43
CA ALA A 10 -11.13 -16.90 5.79
C ALA A 10 -12.16 -16.40 6.82
N GLN A 11 -12.21 -17.00 8.00
CA GLN A 11 -13.08 -16.55 9.09
C GLN A 11 -12.70 -15.14 9.58
N PHE A 12 -11.40 -14.84 9.66
CA PHE A 12 -10.91 -13.52 10.02
C PHE A 12 -11.36 -12.47 8.99
N LEU A 13 -11.12 -12.71 7.70
CA LEU A 13 -11.51 -11.79 6.63
C LEU A 13 -13.02 -11.56 6.57
N GLN A 14 -13.82 -12.63 6.72
CA GLN A 14 -15.27 -12.52 6.81
C GLN A 14 -15.73 -11.68 8.01
N HIS A 15 -15.06 -11.84 9.15
CA HIS A 15 -15.34 -11.03 10.33
C HIS A 15 -15.01 -9.54 10.08
N GLN A 16 -13.85 -9.23 9.49
CA GLN A 16 -13.49 -7.85 9.15
C GLN A 16 -14.49 -7.22 8.18
N LEU A 17 -14.88 -7.96 7.13
CA LEU A 17 -15.89 -7.51 6.17
C LEU A 17 -17.23 -7.24 6.84
N GLN A 18 -17.70 -8.13 7.72
CA GLN A 18 -18.96 -7.97 8.42
C GLN A 18 -18.97 -6.72 9.32
N GLU A 19 -17.85 -6.42 9.98
CA GLU A 19 -17.70 -5.20 10.77
C GLU A 19 -17.80 -3.95 9.89
N VAL A 20 -17.11 -3.92 8.74
CA VAL A 20 -17.18 -2.79 7.79
C VAL A 20 -18.60 -2.60 7.26
N LEU A 21 -19.28 -3.67 6.86
CA LEU A 21 -20.68 -3.62 6.43
C LEU A 21 -21.60 -3.08 7.54
N THR A 22 -21.34 -3.44 8.80
CA THR A 22 -22.11 -2.94 9.94
C THR A 22 -21.89 -1.43 10.14
N LEU A 23 -20.66 -0.94 9.96
CA LEU A 23 -20.34 0.48 10.02
C LEU A 23 -21.03 1.26 8.89
N LEU A 24 -21.01 0.73 7.67
CA LEU A 24 -21.68 1.33 6.50
C LEU A 24 -23.20 1.34 6.65
N ALA A 25 -23.79 0.25 7.13
CA ALA A 25 -25.24 0.18 7.39
C ALA A 25 -25.67 1.20 8.46
N LYS A 26 -24.87 1.35 9.52
CA LYS A 26 -25.10 2.37 10.55
C LYS A 26 -25.03 3.79 9.98
N GLN A 27 -24.05 4.07 9.13
CA GLN A 27 -23.94 5.36 8.44
C GLN A 27 -25.15 5.64 7.55
N SER A 28 -25.61 4.66 6.77
CA SER A 28 -26.79 4.82 5.92
C SER A 28 -28.06 5.10 6.75
N LEU A 29 -28.22 4.44 7.89
CA LEU A 29 -29.36 4.65 8.77
C LEU A 29 -29.31 6.05 9.39
N GLU A 30 -28.17 6.45 9.94
CA GLU A 30 -27.98 7.77 10.55
C GLU A 30 -28.26 8.89 9.54
N LYS A 31 -27.75 8.77 8.30
CA LYS A 31 -28.06 9.70 7.21
C LYS A 31 -29.57 9.79 6.93
N SER A 32 -30.24 8.65 6.81
CA SER A 32 -31.70 8.61 6.57
C SER A 32 -32.54 9.24 7.69
N LEU A 33 -32.03 9.25 8.93
CA LEU A 33 -32.69 9.87 10.07
C LEU A 33 -32.50 11.39 10.06
N VAL A 34 -31.31 11.85 9.65
CA VAL A 34 -31.04 13.28 9.48
C VAL A 34 -31.88 13.87 8.36
N ASP A 35 -32.00 13.18 7.21
CA ASP A 35 -32.84 13.63 6.09
C ASP A 35 -34.32 13.83 6.47
N ARG A 36 -34.80 13.11 7.50
CA ARG A 36 -36.18 13.18 8.02
C ARG A 36 -36.38 14.25 9.10
N GLY A 37 -35.31 14.90 9.57
CA GLY A 37 -35.34 15.87 10.66
C GLY A 37 -35.70 17.30 10.24
N PRO A 38 -35.76 18.24 11.20
CA PRO A 38 -35.95 19.66 10.91
C PRO A 38 -34.68 20.34 10.37
N ALA A 39 -34.84 21.10 9.26
CA ALA A 39 -33.76 21.64 8.42
C ALA A 39 -32.76 22.61 9.09
N THR A 40 -33.06 23.15 10.27
CA THR A 40 -32.30 24.25 10.87
C THR A 40 -30.88 23.90 11.32
N LYS A 41 -30.49 22.61 11.35
CA LYS A 41 -29.13 22.16 11.70
C LYS A 41 -28.59 21.00 10.84
N HIS A 42 -29.21 20.68 9.70
CA HIS A 42 -28.83 19.49 8.91
C HIS A 42 -27.37 19.49 8.47
N GLU A 43 -26.89 20.59 7.86
CA GLU A 43 -25.51 20.65 7.33
C GLU A 43 -24.44 20.38 8.41
N LEU A 44 -24.61 20.94 9.61
CA LEU A 44 -23.65 20.74 10.70
C LEU A 44 -23.72 19.31 11.25
N ILE A 45 -24.91 18.75 11.38
CA ILE A 45 -25.11 17.37 11.87
C ILE A 45 -24.52 16.37 10.85
N GLU A 46 -24.78 16.57 9.56
CA GLU A 46 -24.23 15.74 8.49
C GLU A 46 -22.70 15.79 8.47
N ALA A 47 -22.10 16.98 8.54
CA ALA A 47 -20.64 17.13 8.54
C ALA A 47 -19.98 16.41 9.74
N VAL A 48 -20.58 16.51 10.94
CA VAL A 48 -20.07 15.86 12.15
C VAL A 48 -20.20 14.33 12.04
N LEU A 49 -21.36 13.84 11.60
CA LEU A 49 -21.59 12.40 11.42
C LEU A 49 -20.65 11.83 10.36
N HIS A 50 -20.52 12.48 9.20
CA HIS A 50 -19.60 12.07 8.14
C HIS A 50 -18.17 11.91 8.66
N LYS A 51 -17.67 12.94 9.37
CA LYS A 51 -16.33 12.89 9.96
C LYS A 51 -16.19 11.75 10.96
N GLN A 52 -17.20 11.52 11.81
CA GLN A 52 -17.19 10.44 12.79
C GLN A 52 -17.15 9.05 12.12
N HIS A 53 -17.91 8.84 11.04
CA HIS A 53 -17.89 7.58 10.29
C HIS A 53 -16.52 7.35 9.63
N GLN A 54 -15.98 8.39 9.00
CA GLN A 54 -14.66 8.32 8.37
C GLN A 54 -13.57 7.98 9.39
N THR A 55 -13.59 8.60 10.59
CA THR A 55 -12.65 8.27 11.66
C THR A 55 -12.76 6.82 12.13
N ARG A 56 -13.98 6.29 12.29
CA ARG A 56 -14.16 4.87 12.69
C ARG A 56 -13.61 3.89 11.65
N LEU A 57 -13.83 4.17 10.37
CA LEU A 57 -13.27 3.37 9.29
C LEU A 57 -11.74 3.50 9.23
N GLN A 58 -11.18 4.70 9.39
CA GLN A 58 -9.74 4.93 9.47
C GLN A 58 -9.08 4.17 10.62
N GLU A 59 -9.69 4.20 11.81
CA GLU A 59 -9.22 3.44 12.98
C GLU A 59 -9.23 1.94 12.68
N LYS A 60 -10.30 1.44 12.04
CA LYS A 60 -10.42 0.03 11.65
C LYS A 60 -9.33 -0.39 10.67
N PHE A 61 -9.08 0.40 9.63
CA PHE A 61 -8.08 0.07 8.61
C PHE A 61 -6.64 0.24 9.09
N SER A 62 -6.40 1.09 10.10
CA SER A 62 -5.04 1.35 10.60
C SER A 62 -4.32 0.15 11.22
N VAL A 63 -5.04 -0.94 11.50
CA VAL A 63 -4.50 -2.17 12.08
C VAL A 63 -4.57 -3.37 11.12
N LEU A 64 -5.08 -3.18 9.90
CA LEU A 64 -5.24 -4.23 8.90
C LEU A 64 -4.09 -4.20 7.91
N HIS A 65 -3.75 -5.39 7.38
CA HIS A 65 -2.79 -5.48 6.29
C HIS A 65 -3.42 -4.93 5.00
N PRO A 66 -2.66 -4.29 4.10
CA PRO A 66 -3.18 -3.83 2.81
C PRO A 66 -3.99 -4.88 2.04
N ALA A 67 -3.50 -6.13 1.99
CA ALA A 67 -4.21 -7.26 1.41
C ALA A 67 -5.59 -7.55 2.03
N ASP A 68 -5.75 -7.37 3.36
CA ASP A 68 -7.04 -7.54 4.03
C ASP A 68 -8.01 -6.43 3.62
N ILE A 69 -7.51 -5.20 3.48
CA ILE A 69 -8.29 -4.05 3.03
C ILE A 69 -8.70 -4.23 1.56
N ALA A 70 -7.81 -4.72 0.72
CA ALA A 70 -8.10 -5.06 -0.67
C ALA A 70 -9.24 -6.08 -0.77
N PHE A 71 -9.20 -7.16 0.00
CA PHE A 71 -10.28 -8.15 0.06
C PHE A 71 -11.64 -7.52 0.43
N ILE A 72 -11.65 -6.58 1.38
CA ILE A 72 -12.85 -5.86 1.77
C ILE A 72 -13.37 -5.02 0.60
N LEU A 73 -12.52 -4.23 -0.05
CA LEU A 73 -12.89 -3.38 -1.20
C LEU A 73 -13.47 -4.18 -2.37
N GLU A 74 -12.90 -5.36 -2.63
CA GLU A 74 -13.36 -6.28 -3.67
C GLU A 74 -14.73 -6.87 -3.39
N SER A 75 -15.02 -7.11 -2.11
CA SER A 75 -16.29 -7.66 -1.64
C SER A 75 -17.43 -6.62 -1.63
N LEU A 76 -17.11 -5.33 -1.75
CA LEU A 76 -18.07 -4.24 -1.67
C LEU A 76 -18.64 -3.85 -3.05
N PRO A 77 -19.94 -3.48 -3.12
CA PRO A 77 -20.50 -2.79 -4.28
C PRO A 77 -19.80 -1.46 -4.54
N LEU A 78 -19.82 -0.99 -5.80
CA LEU A 78 -19.10 0.21 -6.24
C LEU A 78 -19.39 1.46 -5.38
N ALA A 79 -20.66 1.69 -5.02
CA ALA A 79 -21.05 2.87 -4.23
C ALA A 79 -20.45 2.87 -2.81
N GLU A 80 -20.40 1.71 -2.17
CA GLU A 80 -19.82 1.55 -0.82
C GLU A 80 -18.30 1.56 -0.88
N ARG A 81 -17.72 0.95 -1.92
CA ARG A 81 -16.27 0.90 -2.14
C ARG A 81 -15.64 2.28 -2.13
N LYS A 82 -16.24 3.27 -2.79
CA LYS A 82 -15.74 4.65 -2.79
C LYS A 82 -15.69 5.25 -1.38
N THR A 83 -16.77 5.06 -0.62
CA THR A 83 -16.84 5.56 0.76
C THR A 83 -15.77 4.92 1.65
N VAL A 84 -15.49 3.64 1.42
CA VAL A 84 -14.44 2.91 2.14
C VAL A 84 -13.05 3.35 1.69
N TRP A 85 -12.82 3.56 0.39
CA TRP A 85 -11.57 4.06 -0.17
C TRP A 85 -11.18 5.41 0.42
N ASP A 86 -12.12 6.36 0.49
CA ASP A 86 -11.92 7.69 1.08
C ASP A 86 -11.55 7.66 2.59
N ALA A 87 -11.76 6.51 3.26
CA ALA A 87 -11.41 6.30 4.65
C ALA A 87 -10.08 5.53 4.84
N ILE A 88 -9.42 5.09 3.78
CA ILE A 88 -8.08 4.50 3.85
C ILE A 88 -7.09 5.65 4.06
N LYS A 89 -6.11 5.44 4.93
CA LYS A 89 -5.11 6.47 5.19
C LYS A 89 -4.14 6.57 4.03
N SER A 90 -3.61 7.77 3.84
CA SER A 90 -2.70 8.08 2.73
C SER A 90 -1.37 7.34 2.80
N ASP A 91 -1.02 6.68 3.90
CA ASP A 91 0.19 5.85 4.02
C ASP A 91 -0.02 4.40 3.57
N LEU A 92 -1.28 3.96 3.43
CA LEU A 92 -1.64 2.60 3.04
C LEU A 92 -2.27 2.51 1.65
N ASP A 93 -2.83 3.61 1.15
CA ASP A 93 -3.58 3.64 -0.11
C ASP A 93 -2.81 3.05 -1.31
N GLY A 94 -1.53 3.37 -1.46
CA GLY A 94 -0.70 2.83 -2.53
C GLY A 94 -0.54 1.31 -2.44
N GLN A 95 -0.25 0.80 -1.24
CA GLN A 95 -0.10 -0.64 -1.01
C GLN A 95 -1.43 -1.37 -1.20
N VAL A 96 -2.54 -0.79 -0.76
CA VAL A 96 -3.87 -1.36 -1.02
C VAL A 96 -4.16 -1.40 -2.52
N LEU A 97 -3.75 -0.37 -3.27
CA LEU A 97 -3.95 -0.31 -4.72
C LEU A 97 -3.20 -1.44 -5.44
N LEU A 98 -2.01 -1.83 -4.97
CA LEU A 98 -1.26 -2.98 -5.49
C LEU A 98 -1.95 -4.31 -5.23
N GLU A 99 -2.59 -4.43 -4.06
CA GLU A 99 -3.17 -5.70 -3.58
C GLU A 99 -4.56 -5.99 -4.16
N VAL A 100 -5.31 -4.95 -4.58
CA VAL A 100 -6.60 -5.16 -5.24
C VAL A 100 -6.43 -5.71 -6.65
N SER A 101 -7.40 -6.53 -7.06
CA SER A 101 -7.52 -7.01 -8.44
C SER A 101 -7.61 -5.88 -9.45
N ASP A 102 -7.12 -6.15 -10.66
CA ASP A 102 -7.08 -5.18 -11.78
C ASP A 102 -8.44 -4.51 -12.03
N ALA A 103 -9.53 -5.26 -11.96
CA ALA A 103 -10.87 -4.74 -12.16
C ALA A 103 -11.25 -3.70 -11.10
N VAL A 104 -10.90 -3.94 -9.85
CA VAL A 104 -11.18 -3.00 -8.74
C VAL A 104 -10.22 -1.82 -8.80
N ARG A 105 -8.93 -2.07 -9.04
CA ARG A 105 -7.92 -1.03 -9.24
C ARG A 105 -8.33 -0.03 -10.31
N GLN A 106 -8.77 -0.50 -11.47
CA GLN A 106 -9.24 0.34 -12.56
C GLN A 106 -10.44 1.21 -12.17
N THR A 107 -11.39 0.67 -11.38
CA THR A 107 -12.51 1.48 -10.86
C THR A 107 -12.07 2.57 -9.90
N LEU A 108 -11.09 2.29 -9.03
CA LEU A 108 -10.55 3.25 -8.08
C LEU A 108 -9.77 4.35 -8.81
N ILE A 109 -8.84 3.97 -9.70
CA ILE A 109 -8.03 4.91 -10.48
C ILE A 109 -8.90 5.85 -11.33
N SER A 110 -9.97 5.33 -11.93
CA SER A 110 -10.87 6.12 -12.79
C SER A 110 -11.65 7.18 -12.02
N ASP A 111 -11.88 6.97 -10.72
CA ASP A 111 -12.63 7.88 -9.86
C ASP A 111 -11.75 8.96 -9.21
N MET A 112 -10.42 8.81 -9.27
CA MET A 112 -9.44 9.69 -8.62
C MET A 112 -8.95 10.81 -9.55
N ALA A 113 -8.63 11.96 -8.94
CA ALA A 113 -7.95 13.04 -9.65
C ALA A 113 -6.47 12.69 -9.90
N GLU A 114 -5.86 13.30 -10.92
CA GLU A 114 -4.44 13.08 -11.23
C GLU A 114 -3.51 13.47 -10.06
N GLU A 115 -3.87 14.51 -9.31
CA GLU A 115 -3.14 14.95 -8.10
C GLU A 115 -3.22 13.91 -6.98
N GLU A 116 -4.37 13.29 -6.82
CA GLU A 116 -4.61 12.25 -5.82
C GLU A 116 -3.81 10.99 -6.18
N LEU A 117 -3.87 10.55 -7.44
CA LEU A 117 -3.06 9.42 -7.93
C LEU A 117 -1.57 9.65 -7.72
N ALA A 118 -1.07 10.87 -7.97
CA ALA A 118 0.32 11.20 -7.72
C ALA A 118 0.68 11.16 -6.23
N SER A 119 -0.25 11.51 -5.35
CA SER A 119 -0.08 11.40 -3.90
C SER A 119 -0.03 9.93 -3.45
N VAL A 120 -0.96 9.10 -3.91
CA VAL A 120 -1.01 7.66 -3.59
C VAL A 120 0.27 6.96 -4.03
N ALA A 121 0.70 7.24 -5.26
CA ALA A 121 1.93 6.72 -5.84
C ALA A 121 3.20 7.22 -5.12
N SER A 122 3.16 8.34 -4.41
CA SER A 122 4.36 8.87 -3.74
C SER A 122 4.84 8.06 -2.53
N ASN A 123 4.00 7.15 -2.02
CA ASN A 123 4.34 6.26 -0.92
C ASN A 123 4.90 4.91 -1.37
N LEU A 124 5.01 4.70 -2.68
CA LEU A 124 5.43 3.45 -3.28
C LEU A 124 6.89 3.51 -3.72
N ASP A 125 7.57 2.37 -3.60
CA ASP A 125 8.92 2.18 -4.09
C ASP A 125 8.93 2.04 -5.63
N ALA A 126 10.11 2.05 -6.25
CA ALA A 126 10.23 2.16 -7.70
C ALA A 126 9.67 0.93 -8.46
N ASP A 127 9.79 -0.25 -7.87
CA ASP A 127 9.24 -1.52 -8.36
C ASP A 127 7.73 -1.58 -8.21
N GLU A 128 7.21 -1.20 -7.05
CA GLU A 128 5.77 -1.06 -6.80
C GLU A 128 5.11 -0.05 -7.76
N LEU A 129 5.78 1.07 -8.05
CA LEU A 129 5.34 2.03 -9.05
C LEU A 129 5.34 1.47 -10.48
N ALA A 130 6.28 0.57 -10.79
CA ALA A 130 6.35 -0.07 -12.09
C ALA A 130 5.16 -1.02 -12.29
N ASP A 131 4.75 -1.74 -11.24
CA ASP A 131 3.59 -2.63 -11.27
C ASP A 131 2.28 -1.88 -11.54
N LEU A 132 2.14 -0.65 -11.01
CA LEU A 132 0.98 0.21 -11.29
C LEU A 132 1.07 0.98 -12.61
N ALA A 133 2.24 1.03 -13.24
CA ALA A 133 2.51 1.98 -14.32
C ALA A 133 1.57 1.81 -15.52
N ALA A 134 1.19 0.56 -15.82
CA ALA A 134 0.30 0.24 -16.94
C ALA A 134 -1.14 0.72 -16.73
N ASP A 135 -1.58 0.78 -15.47
CA ASP A 135 -2.94 1.15 -15.10
C ASP A 135 -3.14 2.66 -14.92
N LEU A 136 -2.03 3.40 -14.69
CA LEU A 136 -2.08 4.83 -14.41
C LEU A 136 -2.23 5.68 -15.69
N PRO A 137 -3.06 6.74 -15.66
CA PRO A 137 -3.13 7.70 -16.74
C PRO A 137 -1.78 8.36 -17.00
N LYS A 138 -1.41 8.54 -18.28
CA LYS A 138 -0.11 9.12 -18.68
C LYS A 138 0.22 10.45 -17.99
N ARG A 139 -0.79 11.28 -17.73
CA ARG A 139 -0.62 12.57 -17.05
C ARG A 139 -0.28 12.40 -15.56
N ALA A 140 -0.91 11.44 -14.88
CA ALA A 140 -0.56 11.08 -13.51
C ALA A 140 0.87 10.52 -13.44
N MET A 141 1.24 9.60 -14.36
CA MET A 141 2.61 9.08 -14.47
C MET A 141 3.65 10.20 -14.66
N LEU A 142 3.38 11.20 -15.51
CA LEU A 142 4.27 12.35 -15.68
C LEU A 142 4.41 13.19 -14.41
N LYS A 143 3.37 13.31 -13.59
CA LYS A 143 3.43 14.01 -12.29
C LYS A 143 4.27 13.20 -11.29
N ILE A 144 4.04 11.89 -11.20
CA ILE A 144 4.80 10.97 -10.36
C ILE A 144 6.29 11.03 -10.70
N LEU A 145 6.64 10.89 -11.98
CA LEU A 145 8.04 10.96 -12.41
C LEU A 145 8.71 12.30 -12.02
N ARG A 146 7.96 13.40 -11.98
CA ARG A 146 8.46 14.72 -11.58
C ARG A 146 8.63 14.87 -10.07
N SER A 147 7.82 14.16 -9.26
CA SER A 147 7.96 14.18 -7.80
C SER A 147 9.11 13.29 -7.30
N LEU A 148 9.45 12.23 -8.04
CA LEU A 148 10.57 11.35 -7.71
C LEU A 148 11.93 12.07 -7.77
N ASN A 149 12.81 11.69 -6.85
CA ASN A 149 14.21 12.12 -6.88
C ASN A 149 14.99 11.44 -8.01
N SER A 150 16.23 11.88 -8.25
CA SER A 150 17.03 11.37 -9.37
C SER A 150 17.30 9.86 -9.31
N THR A 151 17.46 9.31 -8.13
CA THR A 151 17.75 7.89 -7.93
C THR A 151 16.49 7.06 -8.16
N GLU A 152 15.39 7.40 -7.50
CA GLU A 152 14.08 6.76 -7.68
C GLU A 152 13.63 6.77 -9.14
N ARG A 153 13.77 7.92 -9.82
CA ARG A 153 13.43 8.03 -11.24
C ARG A 153 14.30 7.12 -12.11
N THR A 154 15.59 6.99 -11.78
CA THR A 154 16.50 6.10 -12.51
C THR A 154 16.10 4.65 -12.33
N HIS A 155 15.78 4.24 -11.10
CA HIS A 155 15.28 2.90 -10.79
C HIS A 155 14.00 2.58 -11.55
N LEU A 156 12.97 3.42 -11.42
CA LEU A 156 11.70 3.22 -12.11
C LEU A 156 11.88 3.16 -13.65
N THR A 157 12.69 4.05 -14.22
CA THR A 157 12.96 4.04 -15.67
C THR A 157 13.70 2.78 -16.10
N ALA A 158 14.59 2.24 -15.25
CA ALA A 158 15.28 1.00 -15.53
C ALA A 158 14.31 -0.18 -15.56
N ILE A 159 13.41 -0.30 -14.57
CA ILE A 159 12.41 -1.37 -14.52
C ILE A 159 11.51 -1.32 -15.76
N LEU A 160 10.96 -0.13 -16.06
CA LEU A 160 10.08 0.08 -17.22
C LEU A 160 10.76 -0.11 -18.58
N SER A 161 12.10 -0.24 -18.62
CA SER A 161 12.83 -0.53 -19.86
C SER A 161 12.89 -2.02 -20.20
N TYR A 162 12.64 -2.89 -19.21
CA TYR A 162 12.57 -4.33 -19.39
C TYR A 162 11.18 -4.75 -19.85
N GLN A 163 11.11 -5.88 -20.55
CA GLN A 163 9.83 -6.54 -20.86
C GLN A 163 9.34 -7.34 -19.66
N ASP A 164 8.02 -7.53 -19.53
CA ASP A 164 7.38 -8.22 -18.40
C ASP A 164 7.86 -9.66 -18.16
N ASP A 165 8.47 -10.32 -19.16
CA ASP A 165 9.02 -11.66 -19.04
C ASP A 165 10.50 -11.70 -18.60
N GLN A 166 11.10 -10.52 -18.36
CA GLN A 166 12.49 -10.37 -17.97
C GLN A 166 12.62 -10.13 -16.48
N VAL A 167 13.69 -10.68 -15.89
CA VAL A 167 14.00 -10.51 -14.45
C VAL A 167 14.08 -9.03 -14.04
N GLY A 168 14.54 -8.16 -14.95
CA GLY A 168 14.67 -6.73 -14.67
C GLY A 168 13.34 -6.00 -14.47
N ALA A 169 12.22 -6.55 -14.97
CA ALA A 169 10.88 -6.01 -14.73
C ALA A 169 10.38 -6.26 -13.30
N PHE A 170 10.98 -7.22 -12.58
CA PHE A 170 10.63 -7.58 -11.20
C PHE A 170 11.74 -7.21 -10.20
N MET A 171 12.63 -6.28 -10.57
CA MET A 171 13.79 -5.94 -9.75
C MET A 171 13.42 -4.97 -8.63
N ASP A 172 13.59 -5.43 -7.40
CA ASP A 172 13.52 -4.60 -6.20
C ASP A 172 14.90 -3.95 -5.90
N PHE A 173 14.91 -2.63 -5.71
CA PHE A 173 16.11 -1.85 -5.39
C PHE A 173 16.32 -1.64 -3.88
N GLY A 174 15.38 -2.07 -3.04
CA GLY A 174 15.40 -2.04 -1.57
C GLY A 174 16.39 -3.02 -0.92
N MET A 175 17.35 -3.57 -1.67
CA MET A 175 18.34 -4.49 -1.13
C MET A 175 19.42 -3.78 -0.30
N ILE A 176 19.85 -4.41 0.80
CA ILE A 176 20.98 -3.92 1.60
C ILE A 176 22.28 -4.54 1.11
N THR A 177 23.23 -3.69 0.73
CA THR A 177 24.60 -4.08 0.37
C THR A 177 25.60 -3.72 1.49
N ILE A 178 26.56 -4.60 1.75
CA ILE A 178 27.68 -4.40 2.69
C ILE A 178 29.02 -4.64 2.00
N ARG A 179 30.09 -3.98 2.46
CA ARG A 179 31.43 -4.19 1.90
C ARG A 179 32.08 -5.47 2.42
N ASP A 180 32.89 -6.12 1.59
CA ASP A 180 33.62 -7.35 1.89
C ASP A 180 34.75 -7.17 2.93
N ASP A 181 35.17 -5.93 3.20
CA ASP A 181 36.17 -5.57 4.20
C ASP A 181 35.58 -5.17 5.57
N MET A 182 34.25 -5.15 5.72
CA MET A 182 33.59 -4.80 6.98
C MET A 182 33.60 -5.95 7.99
N SER A 183 33.88 -5.64 9.25
CA SER A 183 33.73 -6.60 10.35
C SER A 183 32.26 -6.87 10.67
N LEU A 184 31.95 -8.07 11.17
CA LEU A 184 30.59 -8.43 11.62
C LEU A 184 30.05 -7.47 12.69
N ALA A 185 30.92 -6.96 13.57
CA ALA A 185 30.54 -5.97 14.57
C ALA A 185 30.09 -4.65 13.93
N ALA A 186 30.80 -4.17 12.90
CA ALA A 186 30.44 -2.97 12.16
C ALA A 186 29.12 -3.16 11.39
N ILE A 187 28.93 -4.33 10.77
CA ILE A 187 27.70 -4.67 10.05
C ILE A 187 26.50 -4.72 11.03
N SER A 188 26.65 -5.36 12.19
CA SER A 188 25.61 -5.42 13.22
C SER A 188 25.24 -4.01 13.74
N ALA A 189 26.24 -3.16 13.98
CA ALA A 189 26.02 -1.78 14.38
C ALA A 189 25.31 -0.96 13.28
N TYR A 190 25.68 -1.16 12.02
CA TYR A 190 25.05 -0.51 10.86
C TYR A 190 23.56 -0.85 10.76
N ILE A 191 23.22 -2.14 10.86
CA ILE A 191 21.83 -2.63 10.82
C ILE A 191 21.02 -2.08 12.00
N ARG A 192 21.58 -2.14 13.21
CA ARG A 192 20.92 -1.58 14.42
C ARG A 192 20.68 -0.08 14.30
N LYS A 193 21.60 0.66 13.68
CA LYS A 193 21.45 2.11 13.44
C LYS A 193 20.36 2.41 12.41
N MET A 194 20.16 1.53 11.43
CA MET A 194 19.13 1.68 10.40
C MET A 194 17.71 1.59 10.99
N GLY A 195 17.54 0.79 12.04
CA GLY A 195 16.28 0.67 12.77
C GLY A 195 15.24 -0.18 12.03
N LYS A 196 14.68 0.35 10.94
CA LYS A 196 13.75 -0.36 10.05
C LYS A 196 14.51 -0.86 8.82
N LEU A 197 14.44 -2.17 8.57
CA LEU A 197 14.96 -2.76 7.35
C LEU A 197 13.91 -2.70 6.24
N PRO A 198 14.33 -2.65 4.97
CA PRO A 198 13.45 -2.85 3.84
C PRO A 198 12.62 -4.12 3.98
N SER A 199 11.44 -4.11 3.37
CA SER A 199 10.54 -5.26 3.35
C SER A 199 11.28 -6.50 2.80
N HIS A 200 10.92 -7.68 3.31
CA HIS A 200 11.50 -8.96 2.88
C HIS A 200 13.03 -9.11 3.00
N THR A 201 13.72 -8.27 3.79
CA THR A 201 15.16 -8.43 4.02
C THR A 201 15.45 -9.66 4.89
N ASP A 202 15.94 -10.74 4.29
CA ASP A 202 16.41 -11.98 4.94
C ASP A 202 17.94 -12.17 4.85
N LYS A 203 18.59 -11.41 3.96
CA LYS A 203 20.02 -11.50 3.63
C LYS A 203 20.56 -10.13 3.21
N LEU A 204 21.87 -10.00 3.36
CA LEU A 204 22.65 -8.84 2.90
C LEU A 204 23.51 -9.26 1.72
N PHE A 205 23.65 -8.40 0.72
CA PHE A 205 24.54 -8.64 -0.42
C PHE A 205 25.93 -8.11 -0.11
N VAL A 206 26.95 -8.97 -0.23
CA VAL A 206 28.35 -8.59 -0.01
C VAL A 206 28.95 -8.15 -1.33
N VAL A 207 29.47 -6.93 -1.38
CA VAL A 207 30.05 -6.32 -2.58
C VAL A 207 31.49 -5.86 -2.35
N ASN A 208 32.31 -5.88 -3.40
CA ASN A 208 33.65 -5.26 -3.38
C ASN A 208 33.56 -3.73 -3.59
N GLN A 209 34.70 -3.05 -3.74
CA GLN A 209 34.78 -1.60 -3.97
C GLN A 209 34.13 -1.15 -5.30
N ASP A 210 34.10 -2.02 -6.30
CA ASP A 210 33.51 -1.77 -7.62
C ASP A 210 31.99 -2.10 -7.69
N ASN A 211 31.36 -2.41 -6.55
CA ASN A 211 29.97 -2.85 -6.42
C ASN A 211 29.64 -4.20 -7.11
N GLU A 212 30.65 -5.03 -7.34
CA GLU A 212 30.44 -6.40 -7.80
C GLU A 212 30.05 -7.30 -6.63
N VAL A 213 28.98 -8.08 -6.80
CA VAL A 213 28.53 -9.05 -5.81
C VAL A 213 29.57 -10.16 -5.64
N LYS A 214 30.08 -10.32 -4.41
CA LYS A 214 30.99 -11.40 -4.00
C LYS A 214 30.29 -12.52 -3.25
N GLY A 215 29.11 -12.25 -2.67
CA GLY A 215 28.34 -13.27 -1.97
C GLY A 215 27.15 -12.70 -1.22
N ILE A 216 26.58 -13.52 -0.33
CA ILE A 216 25.45 -13.14 0.53
C ILE A 216 25.76 -13.48 1.99
N LEU A 217 25.25 -12.65 2.90
CA LEU A 217 25.26 -12.89 4.35
C LEU A 217 23.81 -13.01 4.84
N PRO A 218 23.31 -14.22 5.15
CA PRO A 218 22.00 -14.38 5.77
C PRO A 218 21.94 -13.64 7.10
N LEU A 219 20.88 -12.87 7.34
CA LEU A 219 20.71 -12.12 8.60
C LEU A 219 20.71 -13.04 9.82
N GLN A 220 20.16 -14.25 9.67
CA GLN A 220 20.12 -15.28 10.71
C GLN A 220 21.50 -15.69 11.22
N ARG A 221 22.57 -15.46 10.44
CA ARG A 221 23.95 -15.77 10.86
C ARG A 221 24.65 -14.61 11.58
N LEU A 222 24.06 -13.42 11.53
CA LEU A 222 24.59 -12.21 12.16
C LEU A 222 23.99 -11.98 13.56
N LEU A 223 22.79 -12.52 13.81
CA LEU A 223 22.05 -12.44 15.06
C LEU A 223 22.46 -13.51 16.08
#